data_AF-A0A0A9DXH6-F1
#
_entry.id   AF-A0A0A9DXH6-F1
#
_cell.length_a   1.000
_cell.length_b   1.000
_cell.length_c   1.000
_cell.angle_alpha   90.00
_cell.angle_beta   90.00
_cell.angle_gamma   90.00
#
_symmetry.space_group_name_H-M   'P 1'
#
loop_
_entity.id
_entity.type
_entity.pdbx_description
1 polymer ?
#
loop_
_entity_poly.entity_id
_entity_poly.type
_entity_poly.pdbx_seq_one_letter_code
_entity_poly.pdbx_strand_id
1 'polypeptide(L)'
;MGWKGRAAVVGGILYSYDYLGQIKGYDPDTDSWSTVEGLERELPRFLCGATLTNVSGLLYLIWEGKGKGKGKGKGEAMSMVVIDWAGIEVTRADEGRLRGKVVSRDTVLFRDIPRGSTITHCIALEL
;
A
#
# COMPACT_ATOMS: atom_id res chain seq x y z
N MET A 1 14.83 -13.23 6.48
CA MET A 1 13.47 -12.76 6.15
C MET A 1 13.56 -11.25 5.94
N GLY A 2 13.66 -10.81 4.68
CA GLY A 2 13.95 -9.41 4.35
C GLY A 2 12.66 -8.62 4.12
N TRP A 3 12.54 -7.49 4.80
CA TRP A 3 11.49 -6.49 4.59
C TRP A 3 11.63 -5.95 3.16
N LYS A 4 10.63 -6.19 2.31
CA LYS A 4 10.58 -5.65 0.93
C LYS A 4 9.52 -4.56 0.75
N GLY A 5 8.75 -4.26 1.81
CA GLY A 5 7.83 -3.13 1.86
C GLY A 5 8.58 -1.87 2.26
N ARG A 6 8.28 -0.77 1.60
CA ARG A 6 8.68 0.56 2.07
C ARG A 6 7.88 0.86 3.34
N ALA A 7 8.49 1.59 4.26
CA ALA A 7 7.91 1.93 5.55
C ALA A 7 7.61 3.43 5.63
N ALA A 8 6.66 3.82 6.47
CA ALA A 8 6.31 5.21 6.71
C ALA A 8 6.02 5.44 8.19
N VAL A 9 6.37 6.61 8.71
CA VAL A 9 6.08 6.99 10.09
C VAL A 9 4.83 7.86 10.11
N VAL A 10 3.81 7.47 10.88
CA VAL A 10 2.59 8.26 11.14
C VAL A 10 2.36 8.29 12.64
N GLY A 11 2.19 9.48 13.23
CA GLY A 11 1.93 9.60 14.67
C GLY A 11 2.98 8.93 15.58
N GLY A 12 4.24 8.92 15.16
CA GLY A 12 5.35 8.28 15.91
C GLY A 12 5.41 6.75 15.81
N ILE A 13 4.53 6.11 15.04
CA ILE A 13 4.56 4.67 14.76
C ILE A 13 5.17 4.43 13.39
N LEU A 14 6.14 3.50 13.31
CA LEU A 14 6.72 3.06 12.03
C LEU A 14 5.88 1.94 11.43
N TYR A 15 5.20 2.22 10.33
CA TYR A 15 4.37 1.25 9.63
C TYR A 15 5.12 0.58 8.49
N SER A 16 4.97 -0.73 8.36
CA SER A 16 5.46 -1.53 7.24
C SER A 16 4.40 -2.54 6.81
N TYR A 17 4.34 -2.79 5.50
CA TYR A 17 3.53 -3.88 4.94
C TYR A 17 4.35 -5.18 4.95
N ASP A 18 3.81 -6.26 5.47
CA ASP A 18 4.48 -7.56 5.59
C ASP A 18 4.16 -8.52 4.42
N TYR A 19 4.84 -9.67 4.39
CA TYR A 19 4.69 -10.66 3.30
C TYR A 19 3.36 -11.45 3.36
N LEU A 20 2.60 -11.33 4.44
CA LEU A 20 1.29 -11.97 4.63
C LEU A 20 0.14 -11.07 4.17
N GLY A 21 0.46 -9.85 3.75
CA GLY A 21 -0.53 -8.89 3.30
C GLY A 21 -1.04 -7.99 4.42
N GLN A 22 -0.32 -7.87 5.53
CA GLN A 22 -0.75 -7.13 6.72
C GLN A 22 0.09 -5.87 6.90
N ILE A 23 -0.55 -4.78 7.33
CA ILE A 23 0.18 -3.61 7.82
C ILE A 23 0.53 -3.88 9.29
N LYS A 24 1.80 -3.71 9.63
CA LYS A 24 2.31 -3.75 11.00
C LYS A 24 2.86 -2.40 11.39
N GLY A 25 2.67 -2.00 12.64
CA GLY A 25 3.30 -0.82 13.21
C GLY A 25 4.27 -1.20 14.31
N TYR A 26 5.44 -0.57 14.32
CA TYR A 26 6.38 -0.61 15.42
C TYR A 26 6.17 0.63 16.30
N ASP A 27 5.93 0.37 17.58
CA ASP A 27 5.81 1.38 18.61
C ASP A 27 7.11 1.47 19.42
N PRO A 28 7.88 2.57 19.28
CA PRO A 28 9.12 2.76 20.05
C PRO A 28 8.90 2.85 21.56
N ASP A 29 7.71 3.24 22.02
CA ASP A 29 7.42 3.41 23.46
C ASP A 29 7.29 2.06 24.17
N THR A 30 6.80 1.05 23.45
CA THR A 30 6.62 -0.31 23.98
C THR A 30 7.64 -1.30 23.43
N ASP A 31 8.55 -0.83 22.56
CA ASP A 31 9.52 -1.61 21.81
C ASP A 31 8.91 -2.87 21.17
N SER A 32 7.76 -2.69 20.50
CA SER A 32 6.98 -3.84 20.01
C SER A 32 6.37 -3.59 18.64
N TRP A 33 6.20 -4.68 17.89
CA TRP A 33 5.45 -4.70 16.64
C TRP A 33 4.04 -5.24 16.90
N SER A 34 3.03 -4.56 16.37
CA SER A 34 1.65 -5.03 16.37
C SER A 34 1.02 -4.94 14.99
N THR A 35 0.05 -5.81 14.70
CA THR A 35 -0.72 -5.77 13.46
C THR A 35 -1.76 -4.66 13.54
N VAL A 36 -1.93 -3.90 12.46
CA VAL A 36 -3.00 -2.90 12.35
C VAL A 36 -4.31 -3.60 12.03
N GLU A 37 -5.22 -3.61 13.00
CA GLU A 37 -6.52 -4.27 12.91
C GLU A 37 -7.51 -3.45 12.06
N GLY A 38 -8.47 -4.13 11.41
CA GLY A 38 -9.57 -3.49 10.70
C GLY A 38 -9.35 -3.32 9.21
N LEU A 39 -8.21 -3.76 8.68
CA LEU A 39 -7.84 -3.61 7.26
C LEU A 39 -7.98 -4.91 6.45
N GLU A 40 -8.21 -6.04 7.11
CA GLU A 40 -8.07 -7.39 6.53
C GLU A 40 -9.08 -7.69 5.42
N ARG A 41 -10.22 -7.00 5.42
CA ARG A 41 -11.28 -7.16 4.42
C ARG A 41 -11.21 -6.14 3.30
N GLU A 42 -10.47 -5.06 3.49
CA GLU A 42 -10.49 -3.90 2.59
C GLU A 42 -9.27 -3.82 1.68
N LEU A 43 -8.12 -4.33 2.13
CA LEU A 43 -6.87 -4.28 1.39
C LEU A 43 -6.58 -5.61 0.67
N PRO A 44 -6.03 -5.58 -0.56
CA PRO A 44 -5.59 -6.79 -1.21
C PRO A 44 -4.39 -7.39 -0.48
N ARG A 45 -4.22 -8.71 -0.61
CA ARG A 45 -2.98 -9.39 -0.21
C ARG A 45 -2.06 -9.49 -1.40
N PHE A 46 -0.87 -8.92 -1.30
CA PHE A 46 0.18 -9.05 -2.30
C PHE A 46 1.50 -9.43 -1.62
N LEU A 47 2.30 -10.24 -2.31
CA LEU A 47 3.55 -10.81 -1.76
C LEU A 47 4.67 -9.78 -1.67
N CYS A 48 4.66 -8.78 -2.55
CA CYS A 48 5.67 -7.72 -2.65
C CYS A 48 5.17 -6.58 -3.55
N GLY A 49 5.84 -5.42 -3.48
CA GLY A 49 5.68 -4.34 -4.47
C GLY A 49 4.79 -3.17 -4.04
N ALA A 50 4.27 -3.16 -2.81
CA ALA A 50 3.57 -1.98 -2.30
C ALA A 50 4.49 -0.98 -1.60
N THR A 51 4.08 0.28 -1.66
CA THR A 51 4.72 1.39 -0.99
C THR A 51 3.81 1.94 0.10
N LEU A 52 4.39 2.23 1.26
CA LEU A 52 3.76 3.07 2.27
C LEU A 52 4.39 4.47 2.26
N THR A 53 3.56 5.48 2.47
CA THR A 53 4.01 6.86 2.72
C THR A 53 3.08 7.57 3.70
N ASN A 54 3.58 8.57 4.41
CA ASN A 54 2.76 9.48 5.19
C ASN A 54 2.35 10.66 4.30
N VAL A 55 1.06 10.96 4.24
CA VAL A 55 0.55 12.19 3.63
C VAL A 55 -0.36 12.87 4.66
N SER A 56 0.13 13.97 5.23
CA SER A 56 -0.64 14.79 6.20
C SER A 56 -1.22 13.99 7.37
N GLY A 57 -0.48 13.01 7.89
CA GLY A 57 -0.90 12.17 9.02
C GLY A 57 -1.75 10.96 8.62
N LEU A 58 -2.01 10.75 7.33
CA LEU A 58 -2.64 9.53 6.82
C LEU A 58 -1.57 8.59 6.26
N LEU A 59 -1.75 7.29 6.50
CA LEU A 59 -0.93 6.24 5.91
C LEU A 59 -1.47 5.91 4.51
N TYR A 60 -0.69 6.21 3.46
CA TYR A 60 -1.04 5.86 2.09
C TYR A 60 -0.36 4.56 1.70
N LEU A 61 -1.16 3.59 1.27
CA LEU A 61 -0.71 2.34 0.66
C LEU A 61 -0.92 2.42 -0.85
N ILE A 62 0.13 2.19 -1.64
CA ILE A 62 0.14 2.28 -3.10
C ILE A 62 0.68 0.98 -3.66
N TRP A 63 0.02 0.38 -4.65
CA TRP A 63 0.43 -0.89 -5.26
C TRP A 63 0.07 -0.99 -6.74
N GLU A 64 0.74 -1.89 -7.46
CA GLU A 64 0.38 -2.22 -8.84
C GLU A 64 -0.90 -3.10 -8.85
N GLY A 65 -1.96 -2.56 -9.43
CA GLY A 65 -3.26 -3.21 -9.57
C GLY A 65 -3.31 -4.20 -10.73
N LYS A 66 -4.36 -5.04 -10.76
CA LYS A 66 -4.57 -5.96 -11.89
C LYS A 66 -5.28 -5.23 -13.04
N GLY A 67 -4.59 -5.04 -14.16
CA GLY A 67 -5.18 -4.52 -15.40
C GLY A 67 -6.30 -5.43 -15.95
N LYS A 68 -7.54 -4.93 -15.95
CA LYS A 68 -8.66 -5.57 -16.67
C LYS A 68 -8.79 -5.02 -18.09
N GLY A 69 -7.79 -5.27 -18.93
CA GLY A 69 -7.87 -4.93 -20.35
C GLY A 69 -8.65 -5.99 -21.14
N LYS A 70 -9.94 -5.78 -21.43
CA LYS A 70 -10.59 -6.50 -22.54
C LYS A 70 -10.19 -5.79 -23.84
N GLY A 71 -9.19 -6.33 -24.54
CA GLY A 71 -8.84 -5.84 -25.88
C GLY A 71 -10.04 -5.93 -26.81
N LYS A 72 -10.38 -4.82 -27.49
CA LYS A 72 -11.28 -4.85 -28.64
C LYS A 72 -10.50 -5.43 -29.83
N GLY A 73 -10.43 -6.76 -29.93
CA GLY A 73 -9.80 -7.46 -31.05
C GLY A 73 -9.02 -8.69 -30.63
N LYS A 74 -9.03 -9.73 -31.47
CA LYS A 74 -8.23 -10.95 -31.28
C LYS A 74 -6.73 -10.59 -31.30
N GLY A 75 -6.10 -10.51 -30.13
CA GLY A 75 -4.65 -10.70 -30.00
C GLY A 75 -3.82 -9.52 -29.48
N GLU A 76 -4.34 -8.30 -29.39
CA GLU A 76 -3.57 -7.19 -28.80
C GLU A 76 -3.92 -7.00 -27.33
N ALA A 77 -3.07 -7.55 -26.46
CA ALA A 77 -3.03 -7.13 -25.06
C ALA A 77 -2.70 -5.63 -25.03
N MET A 78 -3.68 -4.81 -24.64
CA MET A 78 -3.46 -3.40 -24.32
C MET A 78 -2.50 -3.36 -23.14
N SER A 79 -1.33 -2.78 -23.36
CA SER A 79 -0.33 -2.65 -22.31
C SER A 79 -0.71 -1.48 -21.42
N MET A 80 -1.12 -1.81 -20.20
CA MET A 80 -1.58 -0.85 -19.21
C MET A 80 -0.90 -1.10 -17.88
N VAL A 81 -0.59 -0.03 -17.17
CA VAL A 81 -0.20 -0.10 -15.77
C VAL A 81 -1.33 0.48 -14.94
N VAL A 82 -1.79 -0.30 -13.96
CA VAL A 82 -2.81 0.12 -13.00
C VAL A 82 -2.12 0.39 -11.68
N ILE A 83 -2.33 1.57 -11.12
CA ILE A 83 -1.89 1.90 -9.77
C ILE A 83 -3.14 2.05 -8.92
N ASP A 84 -3.29 1.17 -7.95
CA ASP A 84 -4.31 1.33 -6.93
C ASP A 84 -3.67 1.97 -5.69
N TRP A 85 -4.44 2.77 -4.97
CA TRP A 85 -4.00 3.30 -3.69
C TRP A 85 -5.16 3.37 -2.68
N ALA A 86 -4.79 3.37 -1.40
CA ALA A 86 -5.70 3.54 -0.28
C ALA A 86 -5.08 4.50 0.74
N GLY A 87 -5.83 5.53 1.12
CA GLY A 87 -5.53 6.37 2.28
C GLY A 87 -6.15 5.76 3.52
N ILE A 88 -5.32 5.56 4.54
CA ILE A 88 -5.65 4.82 5.76
C ILE A 88 -5.46 5.75 6.95
N GLU A 89 -6.53 5.96 7.69
CA GLU A 89 -6.44 6.53 9.03
C GLU A 89 -5.93 5.45 9.98
N VAL A 90 -4.88 5.76 10.73
CA VAL A 90 -4.30 4.87 11.74
C VAL A 90 -4.39 5.51 13.11
N THR A 91 -4.84 4.74 14.09
CA THR A 91 -5.00 5.20 15.47
C THR A 91 -4.38 4.20 16.44
N ARG A 92 -3.78 4.73 17.52
CA ARG A 92 -3.48 3.93 18.70
C ARG A 92 -4.79 3.68 19.44
N ALA A 93 -5.13 2.43 19.64
CA ALA A 93 -6.18 2.00 20.55
C ALA A 93 -5.59 1.73 21.94
N ASP A 94 -6.45 1.39 22.89
CA ASP A 94 -6.04 1.01 24.24
C ASP A 94 -5.07 -0.20 24.21
N GLU A 95 -4.17 -0.25 25.18
CA GLU A 95 -3.19 -1.34 25.37
C GLU A 95 -2.16 -1.51 24.24
N GLY A 96 -1.84 -0.45 23.48
CA GLY A 96 -0.81 -0.50 22.43
C GLY A 96 -1.26 -1.20 21.13
N ARG A 97 -2.55 -1.49 21.01
CA ARG A 97 -3.15 -2.02 19.77
C ARG A 97 -3.23 -0.92 18.71
N LEU A 98 -3.04 -1.30 17.45
CA LEU A 98 -3.16 -0.37 16.33
C LEU A 98 -4.44 -0.70 15.55
N ARG A 99 -5.22 0.34 15.23
CA ARG A 99 -6.40 0.24 14.37
C ARG A 99 -6.19 1.03 13.10
N GLY A 100 -6.73 0.51 12.01
CA GLY A 100 -6.73 1.14 10.70
C GLY A 100 -8.14 1.23 10.15
N LYS A 101 -8.40 2.30 9.40
CA LYS A 101 -9.64 2.48 8.63
C LYS A 101 -9.30 3.07 7.28
N VAL A 102 -9.75 2.42 6.20
CA VAL A 102 -9.62 3.01 4.86
C VAL A 102 -10.58 4.18 4.75
N VAL A 103 -10.05 5.37 4.49
CA VAL A 103 -10.83 6.61 4.37
C VAL A 103 -10.96 7.08 2.93
N SER A 104 -10.04 6.66 2.06
CA SER A 104 -10.08 6.95 0.63
C SER A 104 -9.39 5.84 -0.15
N ARG A 105 -9.80 5.69 -1.42
CA ARG A 105 -9.18 4.78 -2.37
C ARG A 105 -9.48 5.25 -3.77
N ASP A 106 -8.54 5.04 -4.69
CA ASP A 106 -8.77 5.27 -6.11
C ASP A 106 -7.78 4.45 -6.95
N THR A 107 -7.97 4.51 -8.27
CA THR A 107 -7.17 3.82 -9.27
C THR A 107 -6.68 4.82 -10.31
N VAL A 108 -5.37 4.85 -10.53
CA VAL A 108 -4.75 5.57 -11.66
C VAL A 108 -4.43 4.58 -12.77
N LEU A 109 -4.93 4.86 -13.98
CA LEU A 109 -4.75 4.03 -15.16
C LEU A 109 -3.79 4.69 -16.14
N PHE A 110 -2.68 4.03 -16.42
CA PHE A 110 -1.77 4.41 -17.51
C PHE A 110 -2.03 3.49 -18.70
N ARG A 111 -2.44 4.08 -19.83
CA ARG A 111 -2.63 3.38 -21.10
C ARG A 111 -1.41 3.58 -22.00
N ASP A 112 -1.29 2.72 -23.01
CA ASP A 112 -0.26 2.83 -24.05
C ASP A 112 1.18 2.79 -23.51
N ILE A 113 1.36 2.10 -22.37
CA ILE A 113 2.67 1.90 -21.74
C ILE A 113 3.44 0.82 -22.51
N PRO A 114 4.77 0.93 -22.73
CA PRO A 114 5.54 -0.13 -23.37
C PRO A 114 5.36 -1.49 -22.67
N ARG A 115 5.19 -2.57 -23.46
CA ARG A 115 5.05 -3.93 -22.91
C ARG A 115 6.26 -4.27 -22.03
N GLY A 116 5.99 -4.85 -20.86
CA GLY A 116 7.02 -5.21 -19.88
C GLY A 116 7.41 -4.09 -18.92
N SER A 117 6.77 -2.92 -18.99
CA SER A 117 6.91 -1.90 -17.95
C SER A 117 6.33 -2.40 -16.62
N THR A 118 7.02 -2.11 -15.53
CA THR A 118 6.58 -2.39 -14.15
C THR A 118 6.92 -1.21 -13.26
N ILE A 119 6.17 -1.03 -12.19
CA ILE A 119 6.51 -0.04 -11.17
C ILE A 119 7.50 -0.66 -10.21
N THR A 120 8.74 -0.20 -10.28
CA THR A 120 9.76 -0.64 -9.33
C THR A 120 9.60 0.09 -8.00
N HIS A 121 9.29 1.39 -8.02
CA HIS A 121 9.43 2.29 -6.88
C HIS A 121 8.49 3.53 -6.96
N CYS A 122 7.64 3.77 -5.96
CA CYS A 122 6.90 5.04 -5.79
C CYS A 122 7.54 5.87 -4.66
N ILE A 123 8.38 6.86 -4.96
CA ILE A 123 9.00 7.70 -3.92
C ILE A 123 8.11 8.94 -3.74
N ALA A 124 7.70 9.24 -2.51
CA ALA A 124 7.20 10.56 -2.17
C ALA A 124 8.40 11.51 -2.17
N LEU A 125 8.45 12.46 -3.10
CA LEU A 125 9.30 13.63 -2.97
C LEU A 125 8.57 14.59 -2.03
N GLU A 126 9.07 14.75 -0.81
CA GLU A 126 8.66 15.87 0.04
C GLU A 126 9.07 17.18 -0.65
N LEU A 127 8.15 18.14 -0.73
CA LEU A 127 8.44 19.56 -0.98
C LEU A 127 8.38 20.30 0.35
#